data_AF-A0A1F9YZ84-F1
#
_entry.id   AF-A0A1F9YZ84-F1
#
_cell.length_a   1.000
_cell.length_b   1.000
_cell.length_c   1.000
_cell.angle_alpha   90.00
_cell.angle_beta   90.00
_cell.angle_gamma   90.00
#
_symmetry.space_group_name_H-M   'P 1'
#
loop_
_entity.id
_entity.type
_entity.pdbx_description
1 polymer ?
#
loop_
_entity_poly.entity_id
_entity_poly.type
_entity_poly.pdbx_seq_one_letter_code
_entity_poly.pdbx_strand_id
1 'polypeptide(L)' 'MIVKTERPEVVAGALSPELAERIPRTKVSVESRAGEVAITIEADDQTALRAALNSYIRWANVAEETAKEAGRR' A
#
# COMPACT_ATOMS: atom_id res chain seq x y z
N MET A 1 0.26 -7.42 -4.49
CA MET A 1 -0.71 -6.48 -5.10
C MET A 1 0.05 -5.41 -5.85
N ILE A 2 -0.41 -5.00 -7.03
CA ILE A 2 0.23 -3.94 -7.84
C ILE A 2 -0.73 -2.77 -7.98
N VAL A 3 -0.23 -1.56 -7.72
CA VAL A 3 -0.96 -0.30 -7.84
C VAL A 3 -0.24 0.55 -8.88
N LYS A 4 -0.88 0.84 -10.01
CA LYS A 4 -0.31 1.69 -11.05
C LYS A 4 -0.44 3.16 -10.64
N THR A 5 0.62 3.93 -10.81
CA THR A 5 0.62 5.36 -10.47
C THR A 5 1.76 6.08 -11.18
N GLU A 6 1.52 7.34 -11.55
CA GLU A 6 2.55 8.22 -12.12
C GLU A 6 3.54 8.71 -11.05
N ARG A 7 3.22 8.53 -9.77
CA ARG A 7 4.01 9.01 -8.62
C ARG A 7 4.26 7.90 -7.60
N PRO A 8 5.00 6.85 -8.00
CA PRO A 8 5.18 5.66 -7.17
C PRO A 8 5.89 5.95 -5.83
N GLU A 9 6.83 6.88 -5.81
CA GLU A 9 7.52 7.28 -4.56
C GLU A 9 6.60 8.00 -3.58
N VAL A 10 5.70 8.85 -4.06
CA VAL A 10 4.73 9.57 -3.22
C VAL A 10 3.74 8.58 -2.60
N VAL A 11 3.22 7.65 -3.40
CA VAL A 11 2.28 6.64 -2.92
C VAL A 11 2.96 5.69 -1.93
N ALA A 12 4.17 5.20 -2.22
CA ALA A 12 4.92 4.35 -1.31
C ALA A 12 5.25 5.07 0.01
N GLY A 13 5.65 6.34 -0.05
CA GLY A 13 5.90 7.17 1.12
C GLY A 13 4.67 7.38 1.98
N ALA A 14 3.50 7.61 1.36
CA ALA A 14 2.23 7.75 2.07
C ALA A 14 1.76 6.45 2.75
N LEU A 15 2.14 5.28 2.22
CA LEU A 15 1.84 3.97 2.81
C LEU A 15 2.85 3.53 3.88
N SER A 16 4.02 4.16 3.95
CA SER A 16 5.07 3.76 4.89
C SER A 16 4.69 3.87 6.37
N PRO A 17 3.93 4.89 6.85
CA PRO A 17 3.47 4.94 8.24
C PRO A 17 2.54 3.78 8.59
N GLU A 18 1.72 3.34 7.64
CA GLU A 18 0.75 2.25 7.84
C GLU A 18 1.43 0.88 7.98
N LEU A 19 2.68 0.73 7.52
CA LEU A 19 3.51 -0.44 7.80
C LEU A 19 3.83 -0.59 9.30
N ALA A 20 3.81 0.51 10.05
CA ALA A 20 4.04 0.49 11.50
C ALA A 20 2.81 -0.02 12.26
N GLU A 21 1.60 0.15 11.70
CA GLU A 21 0.37 -0.38 12.26
C GLU A 21 0.26 -1.89 11.94
N ARG A 22 0.88 -2.70 12.81
CA ARG A 22 0.99 -4.15 12.60
C ARG A 22 -0.36 -4.83 12.72
N ILE A 23 -0.82 -5.41 11.62
CA ILE A 23 -1.83 -6.46 11.66
C ILE A 23 -1.16 -7.73 12.22
N PRO A 24 -1.63 -8.31 13.33
CA PRO A 24 -0.99 -9.46 13.95
C PRO A 24 -0.79 -10.61 12.96
N ARG A 25 0.36 -11.30 13.04
CA ARG A 25 0.68 -12.47 12.20
C ARG A 25 0.74 -12.17 10.71
N THR A 26 1.13 -10.93 10.37
CA THR A 26 1.39 -10.52 8.99
C THR A 26 2.73 -9.81 8.88
N LYS A 27 3.33 -9.93 7.70
CA LYS A 27 4.51 -9.18 7.27
C LYS A 27 4.17 -8.50 5.97
N VAL A 28 4.35 -7.18 5.92
CA VAL A 28 4.04 -6.38 4.74
C VAL A 28 5.28 -5.63 4.29
N SER A 29 5.53 -5.63 2.98
CA SER A 29 6.53 -4.76 2.35
C SER A 29 5.90 -3.96 1.22
N VAL A 30 6.41 -2.75 1.02
CA VAL A 30 5.99 -1.83 -0.04
C VAL A 30 7.24 -1.43 -0.81
N GLU A 31 7.21 -1.61 -2.13
CA GLU A 31 8.29 -1.24 -3.05
C GLU A 31 7.74 -0.31 -4.13
N SER A 32 8.37 0.84 -4.33
CA SER A 32 8.12 1.68 -5.50
C SER A 32 8.95 1.19 -6.68
N ARG A 33 8.33 1.14 -7.86
CA ARG A 33 8.97 0.87 -9.15
C ARG A 33 8.49 1.90 -10.17
N ALA A 34 9.16 2.01 -11.31
CA ALA A 34 8.75 2.95 -12.34
C ALA A 34 7.29 2.69 -12.78
N GLY A 35 6.39 3.63 -12.50
CA GLY A 35 4.97 3.56 -12.86
C GLY A 35 4.08 2.70 -11.95
N GLU A 36 4.62 2.11 -10.88
CA GLU A 36 3.84 1.25 -9.99
C GLU A 36 4.38 1.16 -8.56
N VAL A 37 3.51 0.73 -7.65
CA VAL A 37 3.85 0.32 -6.29
C VAL A 37 3.47 -1.14 -6.10
N ALA A 38 4.42 -1.95 -5.67
CA ALA A 38 4.23 -3.35 -5.32
C ALA A 38 4.08 -3.50 -3.80
N ILE A 39 2.98 -4.12 -3.37
CA ILE A 39 2.71 -4.43 -1.97
C ILE A 39 2.70 -5.95 -1.80
N THR A 40 3.61 -6.47 -0.99
CA THR A 40 3.70 -7.91 -0.67
C THR A 40 3.22 -8.13 0.75
N ILE A 41 2.29 -9.07 0.92
CA ILE A 41 1.69 -9.42 2.21
C ILE A 41 1.90 -10.92 2.42
N GLU A 42 2.62 -11.27 3.47
CA GLU A 42 2.74 -12.63 4.00
C GLU A 42 1.93 -12.71 5.29
N ALA A 43 1.20 -13.81 5.49
CA ALA A 43 0.37 -14.01 6.68
C ALA A 43 0.31 -15.49 7.06
N ASP A 44 0.20 -15.76 8.36
CA ASP A 44 0.20 -17.13 8.90
C ASP A 44 -1.10 -17.89 8.59
N ASP A 45 -2.21 -17.16 8.36
CA ASP A 45 -3.48 -17.75 7.98
C ASP A 45 -4.31 -16.85 7.05
N GLN A 46 -5.34 -17.45 6.45
CA GLN A 46 -6.22 -16.78 5.50
C GLN A 46 -7.04 -15.64 6.11
N THR A 47 -7.36 -15.71 7.40
CA THR A 47 -8.11 -14.65 8.10
C THR A 47 -7.26 -13.40 8.25
N ALA A 48 -6.00 -13.56 8.67
CA ALA A 48 -5.01 -12.49 8.76
C ALA A 48 -4.69 -11.91 7.38
N LEU A 49 -4.53 -12.77 6.36
CA LEU A 49 -4.32 -12.31 4.98
C LEU A 49 -5.48 -11.44 4.50
N ARG A 50 -6.73 -11.88 4.71
CA ARG A 50 -7.92 -11.13 4.30
C ARG A 50 -8.02 -9.79 5.03
N ALA A 51 -7.72 -9.76 6.33
CA ALA A 51 -7.70 -8.53 7.11
C ALA A 51 -6.66 -7.55 6.55
N ALA A 52 -5.43 -8.01 6.29
CA ALA A 52 -4.38 -7.19 5.71
C ALA A 52 -4.71 -6.70 4.30
N LEU A 53 -5.19 -7.58 3.43
CA LEU A 53 -5.58 -7.19 2.08
C LEU A 53 -6.63 -6.08 2.08
N ASN A 54 -7.64 -6.19 2.94
CA ASN A 54 -8.71 -5.20 3.04
C ASN A 54 -8.21 -3.82 3.52
N SER A 55 -7.29 -3.79 4.49
CA SER A 55 -6.69 -2.53 4.94
C SER A 55 -5.83 -1.90 3.85
N TYR A 56 -4.92 -2.67 3.23
CA TYR A 56 -3.97 -2.14 2.26
C TYR A 56 -4.61 -1.74 0.93
N ILE A 57 -5.68 -2.40 0.47
CA ILE A 57 -6.45 -1.95 -0.70
C ILE A 57 -7.03 -0.56 -0.43
N ARG A 58 -7.67 -0.38 0.74
CA ARG A 58 -8.29 0.90 1.10
C ARG A 58 -7.24 2.00 1.18
N TRP A 59 -6.12 1.77 1.85
CA TRP A 59 -5.06 2.77 1.98
C TRP A 59 -4.38 3.08 0.65
N ALA A 60 -4.12 2.08 -0.19
CA ALA A 60 -3.51 2.31 -1.49
C ALA A 60 -4.40 3.17 -2.40
N ASN A 61 -5.72 2.97 -2.39
CA ASN A 61 -6.65 3.81 -3.14
C ASN A 61 -6.64 5.26 -2.64
N VAL A 62 -6.60 5.47 -1.31
CA VAL A 62 -6.55 6.82 -0.73
C VAL A 62 -5.22 7.51 -1.07
N ALA A 63 -4.10 6.80 -0.96
CA ALA A 63 -2.77 7.34 -1.26
C ALA A 63 -2.65 7.72 -2.75
N GLU A 64 -3.19 6.90 -3.65
CA GLU A 64 -3.16 7.15 -5.09
C GLU A 64 -4.02 8.35 -5.50
N GLU A 65 -5.23 8.47 -4.96
CA GLU A 65 -6.11 9.62 -5.21
C GLU A 65 -5.49 10.92 -4.67
N THR A 66 -4.92 10.87 -3.45
CA THR A 66 -4.23 12.03 -2.86
C THR A 66 -3.03 12.45 -3.71
N ALA A 67 -2.26 11.50 -4.23
CA ALA A 67 -1.11 11.79 -5.09
C ALA A 67 -1.51 12.44 -6.42
N LYS A 68 -2.65 12.04 -7.00
CA LYS A 68 -3.22 12.68 -8.20
C LYS A 68 -3.64 14.12 -7.91
N GLU A 69 -4.36 14.37 -6.83
CA GLU A 69 -4.85 15.70 -6.47
C GLU A 69 -3.71 16.66 -6.10
N ALA A 70 -2.71 16.19 -5.37
CA ALA A 70 -1.48 16.97 -5.10
C ALA A 70 -0.71 17.33 -6.38
N GLY A 71 -1.00 16.63 -7.49
CA GLY A 71 -0.41 16.87 -8.79
C GLY A 71 -1.11 17.82 -9.72
N ARG A 72 -2.35 18.19 -9.40
CA ARG A 72 -3.18 19.10 -10.18
C ARG A 72 -3.04 20.57 -9.73
N ARG A 73 -2.25 20.83 -8.69
CA ARG A 73 -1.86 22.16 -8.21
C ARG A 73 -0.47 22.51 -8.70
#